data_AF-A0A7K1SR71-F1
#
_entry.id   AF-A0A7K1SR71-F1
#
_cell.length_a   1.000
_cell.length_b   1.000
_cell.length_c   1.000
_cell.angle_alpha   90.00
_cell.angle_beta   90.00
_cell.angle_gamma   90.00
#
_symmetry.space_group_name_H-M   'P 1'
#
loop_
_entity.id
_entity.type
_entity.pdbx_description
1 polymer ?
#
loop_
_entity_poly.entity_id
_entity_poly.type
_entity_poly.pdbx_seq_one_letter_code
_entity_poly.pdbx_strand_id
1 'polypeptide(L)'
;MPQKPTQPKAQAGNSFWPTAWIVLRDSFNGFLGDRCLKLSAALAYYTIFSLAPLLVLIIALAGIFLGQEAIQGQIFGQINGLVGKEAAKQIQDMIKSVGLSGKTNSALLIGIVTLLVGATSIFVEIQ
;
A
#
# COMPACT_ATOMS: atom_id res chain seq x y z
N MET A 1 -28.68 -65.68 8.41
CA MET A 1 -28.02 -64.79 9.40
C MET A 1 -28.73 -63.44 9.36
N PRO A 2 -29.19 -62.88 10.50
CA PRO A 2 -29.96 -61.64 10.53
C PRO A 2 -29.09 -60.41 10.22
N GLN A 3 -29.57 -59.55 9.31
CA GLN A 3 -28.97 -58.25 9.01
C GLN A 3 -29.00 -57.36 10.26
N LYS A 4 -27.85 -56.76 10.61
CA LYS A 4 -27.74 -55.84 11.74
C LYS A 4 -28.53 -54.55 11.43
N PRO A 5 -29.35 -54.02 12.35
CA PRO A 5 -30.12 -52.79 12.10
C PRO A 5 -29.19 -51.61 11.82
N THR A 6 -29.43 -50.92 10.70
CA THR A 6 -28.78 -49.65 10.36
C THR A 6 -29.26 -48.60 11.37
N GLN A 7 -28.35 -48.10 12.21
CA GLN A 7 -28.70 -47.10 13.22
C GLN A 7 -29.08 -45.76 12.56
N PRO A 8 -30.04 -45.01 13.12
CA PRO A 8 -30.52 -43.76 12.53
C PRO A 8 -29.48 -42.64 12.67
N LYS A 9 -29.19 -41.93 11.58
CA LYS A 9 -28.48 -40.64 11.61
C LYS A 9 -29.42 -39.60 12.24
N ALA A 10 -29.29 -39.35 13.54
CA ALA A 10 -30.04 -38.29 14.20
C ALA A 10 -29.21 -37.61 15.29
N GLN A 11 -28.39 -36.63 14.91
CA GLN A 11 -28.00 -35.51 15.78
C GLN A 11 -27.78 -34.25 14.93
N ALA A 12 -28.88 -33.61 14.50
CA ALA A 12 -28.87 -32.20 14.10
C ALA A 12 -29.12 -31.35 15.35
N GLY A 13 -28.14 -31.33 16.27
CA GLY A 13 -28.11 -30.42 17.40
C GLY A 13 -27.20 -29.25 17.06
N ASN A 14 -27.73 -28.02 17.06
CA ASN A 14 -27.11 -26.73 16.72
C ASN A 14 -25.58 -26.74 16.61
N SER A 15 -25.07 -27.21 15.47
CA SER A 15 -23.64 -27.37 15.19
C SER A 15 -22.99 -26.06 14.74
N PHE A 16 -23.76 -24.97 14.67
CA PHE A 16 -23.32 -23.67 14.21
C PHE A 16 -22.10 -23.16 14.97
N TRP A 17 -22.10 -23.26 16.31
CA TRP A 17 -21.02 -22.76 17.15
C TRP A 17 -19.67 -23.47 16.91
N PRO A 18 -19.58 -24.81 16.96
CA PRO A 18 -18.33 -25.50 16.66
C PRO A 18 -17.92 -25.37 15.18
N THR A 19 -18.87 -25.37 14.24
CA THR A 19 -18.56 -25.17 12.81
C THR A 19 -18.04 -23.75 12.54
N ALA A 20 -18.64 -22.72 13.15
CA ALA A 20 -18.16 -21.34 13.04
C ALA A 20 -16.74 -21.19 13.61
N TRP A 21 -16.44 -21.87 14.73
CA TRP A 21 -15.09 -21.88 15.29
C TRP A 21 -14.07 -22.55 14.36
N ILE A 22 -14.43 -23.69 13.76
CA ILE A 22 -13.57 -24.40 12.80
C ILE A 22 -13.31 -23.52 11.57
N VAL A 23 -14.35 -22.94 10.97
CA VAL A 23 -14.22 -22.06 9.80
C VAL A 23 -13.36 -20.84 10.13
N LEU A 24 -13.53 -20.22 11.30
CA LEU A 24 -12.75 -19.05 11.69
C LEU A 24 -11.28 -19.41 11.92
N ARG A 25 -11.01 -20.55 12.58
CA ARG A 25 -9.65 -21.07 12.77
C ARG A 25 -8.98 -21.41 11.44
N ASP A 26 -9.68 -22.12 10.56
CA ASP A 26 -9.16 -22.55 9.28
C ASP A 26 -8.92 -21.35 8.35
N SER A 27 -9.82 -20.36 8.36
CA SER A 27 -9.64 -19.10 7.63
C SER A 27 -8.44 -18.31 8.13
N PHE A 28 -8.24 -18.23 9.46
CA PHE A 28 -7.09 -17.54 10.05
C PHE A 28 -5.77 -18.25 9.72
N ASN A 29 -5.74 -19.58 9.81
CA ASN A 29 -4.56 -20.37 9.43
C ASN A 29 -4.27 -20.28 7.93
N GLY A 30 -5.32 -20.29 7.08
CA GLY A 30 -5.19 -20.05 5.64
C GLY A 30 -4.63 -18.66 5.33
N PHE A 31 -5.18 -17.62 5.95
CA PHE A 31 -4.72 -16.23 5.80
C PHE A 31 -3.24 -16.06 6.22
N LEU A 32 -2.82 -16.72 7.31
CA LEU A 32 -1.42 -16.74 7.73
C LEU A 32 -0.54 -17.56 6.76
N GLY A 33 -1.03 -18.71 6.32
CA GLY A 33 -0.34 -19.61 5.38
C GLY A 33 -0.10 -18.97 4.01
N ASP A 34 -1.03 -18.16 3.54
CA ASP A 34 -0.96 -17.43 2.26
C ASP A 34 -0.07 -16.18 2.33
N ARG A 35 0.67 -15.99 3.43
CA ARG A 35 1.60 -14.86 3.63
C ARG A 35 0.90 -13.50 3.49
N CYS A 36 -0.41 -13.42 3.70
CA CYS A 36 -1.18 -12.18 3.54
C CYS A 36 -0.63 -11.04 4.40
N LEU A 37 -0.17 -11.32 5.62
CA LEU A 37 0.46 -10.31 6.48
C LEU A 37 1.78 -9.78 5.88
N LYS A 38 2.62 -10.66 5.33
CA LYS A 38 3.88 -10.27 4.70
C LYS A 38 3.62 -9.40 3.47
N LEU A 39 2.68 -9.81 2.61
CA LEU A 39 2.30 -9.07 1.41
C LEU A 39 1.68 -7.71 1.75
N SER A 40 0.83 -7.64 2.78
CA SER A 40 0.22 -6.39 3.26
C SER A 40 1.27 -5.44 3.85
N ALA A 41 2.22 -5.97 4.64
CA ALA A 41 3.31 -5.20 5.21
C ALA A 41 4.25 -4.66 4.13
N ALA A 42 4.60 -5.49 3.14
CA ALA A 42 5.35 -5.07 1.97
C ALA A 42 4.63 -3.92 1.25
N LEU A 43 3.36 -4.09 0.87
CA LEU A 43 2.58 -3.06 0.19
C LEU A 43 2.57 -1.73 0.95
N ALA A 44 2.36 -1.75 2.27
CA ALA A 44 2.39 -0.55 3.10
C ALA A 44 3.79 0.10 3.12
N TYR A 45 4.84 -0.70 3.30
CA TYR A 45 6.23 -0.21 3.32
C TYR A 45 6.61 0.45 1.98
N TYR A 46 6.31 -0.22 0.87
CA TYR A 46 6.56 0.31 -0.46
C TYR A 46 5.75 1.57 -0.76
N THR A 47 4.50 1.65 -0.31
CA THR A 47 3.67 2.85 -0.50
C THR A 47 4.26 4.05 0.22
N ILE A 48 4.59 3.91 1.51
CA ILE A 48 5.15 5.01 2.31
C ILE A 48 6.52 5.43 1.79
N PHE A 49 7.38 4.46 1.46
CA PHE A 49 8.74 4.74 1.00
C PHE A 49 8.78 5.30 -0.43
N SER A 50 7.83 4.92 -1.29
CA SER A 50 7.72 5.44 -2.67
C SER A 50 7.01 6.80 -2.76
N LEU A 51 6.30 7.22 -1.72
CA LEU A 51 5.51 8.46 -1.72
C LEU A 51 6.38 9.70 -1.99
N ALA A 52 7.54 9.79 -1.34
CA ALA A 52 8.46 10.91 -1.53
C ALA A 52 9.04 10.96 -2.97
N PRO A 53 9.66 9.87 -3.51
CA PRO A 53 10.11 9.82 -4.91
C PRO A 53 9.00 10.10 -5.93
N LEU A 54 7.80 9.57 -5.70
CA LEU A 54 6.65 9.77 -6.59
C LEU A 54 6.21 11.23 -6.63
N LEU A 55 6.13 11.89 -5.47
CA LEU A 55 5.78 13.31 -5.40
C LEU A 55 6.81 14.18 -6.11
N VAL A 56 8.10 13.90 -5.93
CA VAL A 56 9.18 14.61 -6.65
C VAL A 56 9.00 14.45 -8.16
N LEU A 57 8.70 13.24 -8.63
CA LEU A 57 8.44 12.99 -10.05
C LEU A 57 7.23 13.78 -10.57
N ILE A 58 6.10 13.71 -9.87
CA ILE A 58 4.87 14.43 -10.25
C ILE A 58 5.13 15.93 -10.34
N ILE A 59 5.90 16.48 -9.39
CA ILE A 59 6.22 17.92 -9.34
C ILE A 59 7.18 18.32 -10.44
N ALA A 60 8.18 17.50 -10.73
CA ALA A 60 9.09 17.75 -11.85
C ALA A 60 8.34 17.76 -13.17
N LEU A 61 7.44 16.79 -13.39
CA LEU A 61 6.58 16.74 -14.58
C LEU A 61 5.63 17.95 -14.63
N ALA A 62 4.95 18.25 -13.53
CA ALA A 62 4.08 19.41 -13.44
C ALA A 62 4.86 20.72 -13.70
N GLY A 63 6.11 20.84 -13.27
CA GLY A 63 6.94 22.03 -13.49
C GLY A 63 7.27 22.24 -14.97
N ILE A 64 7.40 21.14 -15.74
CA ILE A 64 7.61 21.19 -17.19
C ILE A 64 6.35 21.69 -17.91
N PHE A 65 5.15 21.28 -17.48
CA PHE A 65 3.89 21.64 -18.17
C PHE A 65 3.21 22.91 -17.65
N LEU A 66 3.31 23.22 -16.36
CA LEU A 66 2.58 24.29 -15.66
C LEU A 66 3.46 25.48 -15.22
N GLY A 67 4.79 25.34 -15.29
CA GLY A 67 5.73 26.35 -14.80
C GLY A 67 5.96 26.27 -13.28
N GLN A 68 7.16 26.65 -12.85
CA GLN A 68 7.66 26.42 -11.47
C GLN A 68 6.91 27.24 -10.40
N GLU A 69 6.31 28.36 -10.80
CA GLU A 69 5.55 29.28 -9.93
C GLU A 69 4.13 28.77 -9.60
N ALA A 70 3.51 27.97 -10.50
CA ALA A 70 2.18 27.40 -10.26
C ALA A 70 2.18 26.34 -9.13
N ILE A 71 3.32 25.68 -8.92
CA ILE A 71 3.44 24.55 -8.00
C ILE A 71 3.50 24.97 -6.53
N GLN A 72 4.17 26.08 -6.20
CA GLN A 72 4.40 26.44 -4.79
C GLN A 72 3.13 26.93 -4.07
N GLY A 73 2.15 27.46 -4.81
CA GLY A 73 0.91 28.03 -4.26
C GLY A 73 -0.33 27.14 -4.40
N GLN A 74 -0.61 26.58 -5.58
CA GLN A 74 -1.86 25.84 -5.83
C GLN A 74 -1.83 24.39 -5.35
N ILE A 75 -0.68 23.71 -5.47
CA ILE A 75 -0.60 22.27 -5.14
C ILE A 75 -0.75 22.03 -3.64
N PHE A 76 -0.22 22.91 -2.79
CA PHE A 76 -0.38 22.77 -1.34
C PHE A 76 -1.84 22.82 -0.90
N GLY A 77 -2.64 23.73 -1.46
CA GLY A 77 -4.07 23.85 -1.13
C GLY A 77 -4.86 22.60 -1.50
N GLN A 78 -4.58 22.03 -2.69
CA GLN A 78 -5.18 20.79 -3.17
C GLN A 78 -4.80 19.60 -2.28
N ILE A 79 -3.51 19.45 -1.98
CA ILE A 79 -2.99 18.35 -1.13
C ILE A 79 -3.56 18.46 0.29
N ASN A 80 -3.61 19.66 0.87
CA ASN A 80 -4.18 19.88 2.20
C ASN A 80 -5.65 19.45 2.30
N GLY A 81 -6.46 19.67 1.26
CA GLY A 81 -7.86 19.21 1.22
C GLY A 81 -8.02 17.69 1.18
N LEU A 82 -6.99 16.96 0.73
CA LEU A 82 -7.04 15.50 0.54
C LEU A 82 -6.41 14.73 1.70
N VAL A 83 -5.25 15.16 2.18
CA VAL A 83 -4.46 14.43 3.19
C VAL A 83 -4.39 15.16 4.55
N GLY A 84 -4.96 16.35 4.65
CA GLY A 84 -4.92 17.18 5.86
C GLY A 84 -3.62 17.98 6.02
N LYS A 85 -3.65 18.91 6.99
CA LYS A 85 -2.63 19.96 7.16
C LYS A 85 -1.24 19.44 7.50
N GLU A 86 -1.15 18.44 8.37
CA GLU A 86 0.11 17.87 8.83
C GLU A 86 0.88 17.21 7.67
N ALA A 87 0.19 16.34 6.92
CA ALA A 87 0.76 15.63 5.79
C ALA A 87 1.07 16.57 4.63
N ALA A 88 0.19 17.52 4.35
CA ALA A 88 0.42 18.53 3.33
C ALA A 88 1.65 19.38 3.65
N LYS A 89 1.89 19.73 4.93
CA LYS A 89 3.06 20.49 5.35
C LYS A 89 4.36 19.72 5.12
N GLN A 90 4.39 18.44 5.49
CA GLN A 90 5.56 17.58 5.23
C GLN A 90 5.87 17.49 3.74
N ILE A 91 4.83 17.35 2.91
CA ILE A 91 4.98 17.38 1.45
C ILE A 91 5.55 18.74 1.02
N GLN A 92 4.97 19.87 1.45
CA GLN A 92 5.46 21.21 1.09
C GLN A 92 6.94 21.43 1.45
N ASP A 93 7.36 20.98 2.62
CA ASP A 93 8.75 21.11 3.08
C ASP A 93 9.70 20.27 2.20
N MET A 94 9.27 19.09 1.77
CA MET A 94 9.99 18.26 0.79
C MET A 94 10.08 18.93 -0.59
N ILE A 95 9.02 19.59 -1.04
CA ILE A 95 9.04 20.34 -2.31
C ILE A 95 10.03 21.49 -2.24
N LYS A 96 10.03 22.23 -1.13
CA LYS A 96 10.96 23.35 -0.92
C LYS A 96 12.40 22.88 -0.89
N SER A 97 12.71 21.76 -0.22
CA SER A 97 14.07 21.23 -0.17
C SER A 97 14.59 20.81 -1.55
N VAL A 98 13.71 20.30 -2.41
CA VAL A 98 14.03 19.93 -3.80
C VAL A 98 14.12 21.16 -4.71
N GLY A 99 13.20 22.12 -4.59
CA GLY A 99 13.12 23.31 -5.43
C GLY A 99 14.22 24.34 -5.18
N LEU A 100 14.76 24.43 -3.95
CA LEU A 100 15.85 25.36 -3.61
C LEU A 100 17.22 24.95 -4.19
N SER A 101 17.39 23.71 -4.62
CA SER A 101 18.71 23.22 -5.05
C SER A 101 19.13 23.65 -6.46
N GLY A 102 18.25 24.27 -7.28
CA GLY A 102 18.57 24.73 -8.66
C GLY A 102 19.07 23.63 -9.62
N LYS A 103 19.17 22.40 -9.14
CA LYS A 103 19.81 21.23 -9.76
C LYS A 103 18.76 20.14 -9.93
N THR A 104 17.66 20.53 -10.58
CA THR A 104 16.45 19.72 -10.79
C THR A 104 16.75 18.38 -11.48
N ASN A 105 17.76 18.35 -12.36
CA ASN A 105 18.12 17.14 -13.10
C ASN A 105 18.66 16.01 -12.22
N SER A 106 19.49 16.28 -11.22
CA SER A 106 20.06 15.20 -10.38
C SER A 106 19.01 14.63 -9.42
N ALA A 107 18.14 15.47 -8.86
CA ALA A 107 17.07 15.02 -7.97
C ALA A 107 16.03 14.17 -8.74
N LEU A 108 15.67 14.60 -9.95
CA LEU A 108 14.80 13.83 -10.85
C LEU A 108 15.41 12.46 -11.19
N LEU A 109 16.68 12.43 -11.55
CA LEU A 109 17.39 11.19 -11.89
C LEU A 109 17.41 10.21 -10.71
N ILE A 110 17.75 10.71 -9.51
CA ILE A 110 17.75 9.90 -8.27
C ILE A 110 16.34 9.39 -7.96
N GLY A 111 15.31 10.22 -8.13
CA GLY A 111 13.92 9.83 -7.93
C GLY A 111 13.50 8.71 -8.88
N ILE A 112 13.82 8.83 -10.17
CA ILE A 112 13.53 7.80 -11.19
C ILE A 112 14.23 6.49 -10.83
N VAL A 113 15.53 6.52 -10.54
CA VAL A 113 16.30 5.32 -10.18
C VAL A 113 15.73 4.66 -8.93
N THR A 114 15.44 5.44 -7.88
CA THR A 114 14.85 4.94 -6.63
C THR A 114 13.52 4.26 -6.88
N LEU A 115 12.66 4.86 -7.71
CA LEU A 115 11.34 4.35 -8.02
C LEU A 115 11.42 3.06 -8.86
N LEU A 116 12.31 3.01 -9.85
CA LEU A 116 12.55 1.81 -10.65
C LEU A 116 13.08 0.63 -9.81
N VAL A 117 14.05 0.90 -8.91
CA VAL A 117 14.59 -0.12 -8.01
C VAL A 117 13.53 -0.60 -7.03
N GLY A 118 12.77 0.32 -6.42
CA GLY A 118 11.68 0.01 -5.50
C GLY A 118 10.59 -0.83 -6.16
N ALA A 119 10.10 -0.40 -7.33
CA ALA A 119 9.09 -1.14 -8.09
C ALA A 119 9.57 -2.54 -8.50
N THR A 120 10.81 -2.66 -9.00
CA THR A 120 11.36 -3.96 -9.42
C THR A 120 11.53 -4.92 -8.24
N SER A 121 11.95 -4.42 -7.08
CA SER A 121 12.09 -5.23 -5.85
C SER A 121 10.77 -5.88 -5.42
N ILE A 122 9.64 -5.17 -5.58
CA ILE A 122 8.30 -5.72 -5.31
C ILE A 122 8.01 -6.90 -6.23
N PHE A 123 8.25 -6.73 -7.53
CA PHE A 123 8.01 -7.80 -8.51
C PHE A 123 8.88 -9.04 -8.25
N VAL A 124 10.10 -8.86 -7.73
CA VAL A 124 10.97 -9.95 -7.31
C VAL A 124 10.44 -10.64 -6.05
N GLU A 125 9.83 -9.91 -5.13
CA GLU A 125 9.29 -10.50 -3.89
C GLU A 125 7.95 -11.24 -4.09
N ILE A 126 7.22 -10.94 -5.16
CA ILE A 126 5.92 -11.55 -5.49
C ILE A 126 6.06 -12.85 -6.32
N GLN A 127 7.12 -12.99 -7.13
CA GLN A 127 7.43 -14.23 -7.87
C GLN A 127 8.06 -15.29 -6.96
#